data_AF-A0AAN4RPA9-F1
#
_entry.id   AF-A0AAN4RPA9-F1
#
_cell.length_a   1.000
_cell.length_b   1.000
_cell.length_c   1.000
_cell.angle_alpha   90.00
_cell.angle_beta   90.00
_cell.angle_gamma   90.00
#
_symmetry.space_group_name_H-M   'P 1'
#
loop_
_entity.id
_entity.type
_entity.pdbx_description
1 polymer ?
#
loop_
_entity_poly.entity_id
_entity_poly.type
_entity_poly.pdbx_seq_one_letter_code
_entity_poly.pdbx_strand_id
1 'polypeptide(L)'
;MPTFDSILVTGNQTINQDLQVNGNQTVGVDLNVNGSQTITGSLQINASSSIVNHLGVGGVIEAGDSVKAATQLMALNQPTLPVSLPVLQQFRYYNPGVAGQPGLVLTGTAGNQYILFVDESSGTPHLAIQPV
;
A
#
# COMPACT_ATOMS: atom_id res chain seq x y z
N MET A 1 39.40 -28.49 7.83
CA MET A 1 38.99 -27.73 6.64
C MET A 1 39.92 -26.53 6.52
N PRO A 2 40.50 -26.27 5.34
CA PRO A 2 41.24 -25.03 5.15
C PRO A 2 40.31 -23.84 5.35
N THR A 3 40.84 -22.75 5.92
CA THR A 3 40.16 -21.47 6.05
C THR A 3 40.98 -20.42 5.31
N PHE A 4 40.32 -19.35 4.87
CA PHE A 4 40.95 -18.23 4.17
C PHE A 4 40.55 -16.95 4.91
N ASP A 5 41.52 -16.09 5.21
CA ASP A 5 41.23 -14.78 5.80
C ASP A 5 40.54 -13.84 4.80
N SER A 6 40.87 -13.99 3.51
CA SER A 6 40.23 -13.24 2.43
C SER A 6 40.25 -14.03 1.12
N ILE A 7 39.22 -13.83 0.30
CA ILE A 7 39.13 -14.38 -1.06
C ILE A 7 38.74 -13.22 -1.99
N LEU A 8 39.55 -12.98 -3.02
CA LEU A 8 39.22 -12.07 -4.11
C LEU A 8 38.92 -12.89 -5.36
N VAL A 9 37.71 -12.75 -5.89
CA VAL A 9 37.31 -13.36 -7.16
C VAL A 9 37.09 -12.26 -8.17
N THR A 10 37.91 -12.24 -9.22
CA THR A 10 37.84 -11.22 -10.29
C THR A 10 37.01 -11.67 -11.49
N GLY A 11 36.63 -12.95 -11.54
CA GLY A 11 35.77 -13.54 -12.54
C GLY A 11 34.46 -14.05 -11.97
N ASN A 12 33.79 -14.93 -12.72
CA ASN A 12 32.54 -15.55 -12.28
C ASN A 12 32.80 -16.62 -11.22
N GLN A 13 31.92 -16.71 -10.23
CA GLN A 13 31.91 -17.76 -9.22
C GLN A 13 30.60 -18.53 -9.29
N THR A 14 30.68 -19.86 -9.25
CA THR A 14 29.53 -20.74 -9.07
C THR A 14 29.70 -21.53 -7.78
N ILE A 15 28.70 -21.50 -6.91
CA ILE A 15 28.60 -22.36 -5.73
C ILE A 15 27.47 -23.34 -6.00
N ASN A 16 27.79 -24.63 -6.06
CA ASN A 16 26.81 -25.68 -6.41
C ASN A 16 25.93 -26.10 -5.23
N GLN A 17 26.34 -25.73 -4.00
CA GLN A 17 25.65 -26.04 -2.75
C GLN A 17 25.19 -24.74 -2.07
N ASP A 18 24.92 -24.81 -0.77
CA ASP A 18 24.51 -23.66 0.01
C ASP A 18 25.67 -22.66 0.23
N LEU A 19 25.34 -21.38 0.14
CA LEU A 19 26.20 -20.28 0.59
C LEU A 19 25.58 -19.64 1.82
N GLN A 20 26.28 -19.70 2.94
CA GLN A 20 25.95 -18.94 4.14
C GLN A 20 26.87 -17.72 4.25
N VAL A 21 26.28 -16.53 4.34
CA VAL A 21 27.01 -15.27 4.58
C VAL A 21 26.59 -14.75 5.95
N ASN A 22 27.49 -14.79 6.93
CA ASN A 22 27.20 -14.31 8.29
C ASN A 22 27.34 -12.78 8.43
N GLY A 23 28.03 -12.14 7.48
CA GLY A 23 28.22 -10.70 7.43
C GLY A 23 27.27 -10.03 6.45
N ASN A 24 27.58 -8.78 6.11
CA ASN A 24 26.82 -8.04 5.10
C ASN A 24 27.12 -8.57 3.70
N GLN A 25 26.10 -8.60 2.84
CA GLN A 25 26.23 -8.87 1.42
C GLN A 25 25.81 -7.62 0.64
N THR A 26 26.56 -7.28 -0.40
CA THR A 26 26.19 -6.22 -1.35
C THR A 26 26.20 -6.82 -2.75
N VAL A 27 25.10 -6.64 -3.49
CA VAL A 27 24.97 -7.04 -4.89
C VAL A 27 24.97 -5.75 -5.72
N GLY A 28 25.95 -5.61 -6.61
CA GLY A 28 26.17 -4.34 -7.33
C GLY A 28 25.25 -4.11 -8.54
N VAL A 29 24.61 -5.16 -9.06
CA VAL A 29 23.77 -5.10 -10.25
C VAL A 29 22.40 -5.73 -9.95
N ASP A 30 22.19 -6.98 -10.35
CA ASP A 30 20.90 -7.66 -10.20
C ASP A 30 21.01 -8.85 -9.23
N LEU A 31 19.96 -9.05 -8.45
CA LEU A 31 19.75 -10.25 -7.65
C LEU A 31 18.49 -10.96 -8.15
N ASN A 32 18.67 -12.13 -8.78
CA ASN A 32 17.56 -13.02 -9.10
C ASN A 32 17.50 -14.16 -8.08
N VAL A 33 16.33 -14.40 -7.51
CA VAL A 33 16.09 -15.49 -6.55
C VAL A 33 14.91 -16.31 -7.03
N ASN A 34 15.16 -17.55 -7.41
CA ASN A 34 14.13 -18.47 -7.90
C ASN A 34 13.31 -19.11 -6.76
N GLY A 35 13.82 -19.06 -5.53
CA GLY A 35 13.19 -19.60 -4.33
C GLY A 35 12.45 -18.55 -3.50
N SER A 36 11.90 -19.00 -2.36
CA SER A 36 11.32 -18.09 -1.37
C SER A 36 12.41 -17.32 -0.62
N GLN A 37 12.10 -16.08 -0.23
CA GLN A 37 12.95 -15.25 0.61
C GLN A 37 12.20 -14.86 1.88
N THR A 38 12.91 -14.82 3.00
CA THR A 38 12.40 -14.27 4.26
C THR A 38 13.35 -13.16 4.70
N ILE A 39 12.79 -11.97 4.95
CA ILE A 39 13.51 -10.82 5.49
C ILE A 39 12.97 -10.62 6.89
N THR A 40 13.80 -10.83 7.91
CA THR A 40 13.42 -10.65 9.32
C THR A 40 13.53 -9.20 9.78
N GLY A 41 14.30 -8.38 9.05
CA GLY A 41 14.45 -6.94 9.28
C GLY A 41 13.59 -6.10 8.33
N SER A 42 14.02 -4.86 8.11
CA SER A 42 13.38 -3.94 7.17
C SER A 42 13.78 -4.23 5.72
N LEU A 43 12.82 -4.06 4.80
CA LEU A 43 13.06 -3.98 3.36
C LEU A 43 12.76 -2.55 2.89
N GLN A 44 13.75 -1.90 2.26
CA GLN A 44 13.56 -0.63 1.56
C GLN A 44 13.72 -0.86 0.06
N ILE A 45 12.77 -0.37 -0.72
CA ILE A 45 12.79 -0.41 -2.18
C ILE A 45 12.79 1.04 -2.66
N ASN A 46 13.86 1.47 -3.33
CA ASN A 46 14.01 2.86 -3.78
C ASN A 46 13.31 3.15 -5.12
N ALA A 47 13.03 2.11 -5.91
CA ALA A 47 12.36 2.22 -7.19
C ALA A 47 10.96 1.59 -7.10
N SER A 48 10.67 0.61 -7.93
CA SER A 48 9.36 -0.04 -7.99
C SER A 48 9.41 -1.49 -7.49
N SER A 49 8.30 -1.97 -6.94
CA SER A 49 8.04 -3.39 -6.70
C SER A 49 6.73 -3.82 -7.33
N SER A 50 6.65 -5.06 -7.80
CA SER A 50 5.42 -5.69 -8.26
C SER A 50 5.18 -6.97 -7.48
N ILE A 51 3.98 -7.12 -6.93
CA ILE A 51 3.54 -8.32 -6.21
C ILE A 51 2.34 -8.88 -6.99
N VAL A 52 2.52 -10.06 -7.57
CA VAL A 52 1.55 -10.63 -8.51
C VAL A 52 0.43 -11.41 -7.81
N ASN A 53 0.71 -11.94 -6.61
CA ASN A 53 -0.21 -12.83 -5.92
C ASN A 53 -0.92 -12.12 -4.75
N HIS A 54 -0.29 -12.09 -3.57
CA HIS A 54 -0.90 -11.50 -2.38
C HIS A 54 0.12 -10.64 -1.63
N LEU A 55 -0.33 -9.47 -1.16
CA LEU A 55 0.38 -8.63 -0.21
C LEU A 55 -0.42 -8.60 1.10
N GLY A 56 0.18 -9.11 2.17
CA GLY A 56 -0.34 -8.98 3.53
C GLY A 56 0.42 -7.91 4.29
N VAL A 57 -0.29 -6.98 4.93
CA VAL A 57 0.30 -5.94 5.78
C VAL A 57 -0.34 -6.03 7.15
N GLY A 58 0.47 -6.30 8.18
CA GLY A 58 0.00 -6.39 9.56
C GLY A 58 -0.24 -5.03 10.24
N GLY A 59 0.15 -3.93 9.58
CA GLY A 59 0.01 -2.56 10.07
C GLY A 59 -0.70 -1.66 9.06
N VAL A 60 -0.22 -0.42 8.93
CA VAL A 60 -0.81 0.60 8.05
C VAL A 60 -0.12 0.60 6.69
N ILE A 61 -0.90 0.84 5.63
CA ILE A 61 -0.39 1.15 4.30
C ILE A 61 -0.49 2.67 4.11
N GLU A 62 0.64 3.33 3.91
CA GLU A 62 0.71 4.74 3.51
C GLU A 62 1.04 4.83 2.02
N ALA A 63 0.21 5.53 1.25
CA ALA A 63 0.40 5.74 -0.18
C ALA A 63 0.50 7.25 -0.45
N GLY A 64 1.62 7.69 -1.04
CA GLY A 64 1.88 9.11 -1.30
C GLY A 64 1.12 9.71 -2.49
N ASP A 65 0.55 8.86 -3.35
CA ASP A 65 -0.26 9.28 -4.50
C ASP A 65 -1.64 8.62 -4.43
N SER A 66 -1.82 7.49 -5.12
CA SER A 66 -3.14 6.89 -5.32
C SER A 66 -3.14 5.39 -5.04
N VAL A 67 -4.25 4.89 -4.47
CA VAL A 67 -4.51 3.45 -4.34
C VAL A 67 -5.62 3.06 -5.31
N LYS A 68 -5.31 2.18 -6.26
CA LYS A 68 -6.28 1.65 -7.24
C LYS A 68 -6.50 0.16 -7.00
N ALA A 69 -7.75 -0.23 -6.76
CA ALA A 69 -8.16 -1.63 -6.82
C ALA A 69 -8.96 -1.92 -8.08
N ALA A 70 -8.71 -3.08 -8.68
CA ALA A 70 -9.49 -3.54 -9.83
C ALA A 70 -10.88 -4.05 -9.45
N THR A 71 -11.02 -4.64 -8.26
CA THR A 71 -12.26 -5.30 -7.82
C THR A 71 -12.90 -4.59 -6.63
N GLN A 72 -12.23 -4.53 -5.48
CA GLN A 72 -12.81 -4.02 -4.23
C GLN A 72 -11.77 -3.49 -3.25
N LEU A 73 -12.18 -2.50 -2.46
CA LEU A 73 -11.57 -2.15 -1.15
C LEU A 73 -12.61 -2.51 -0.08
N MET A 74 -12.21 -3.28 0.93
CA MET A 74 -13.14 -3.75 1.98
C MET A 74 -12.61 -3.40 3.37
N ALA A 75 -13.53 -3.06 4.28
CA ALA A 75 -13.28 -3.04 5.72
C ALA A 75 -13.96 -4.27 6.35
N LEU A 76 -13.18 -5.18 6.95
CA LEU A 76 -13.68 -6.45 7.49
C LEU A 76 -14.20 -6.36 8.93
N ASN A 77 -13.72 -5.38 9.70
CA ASN A 77 -14.18 -5.18 11.06
C ASN A 77 -15.38 -4.23 11.08
N GLN A 78 -16.45 -4.64 11.76
CA GLN A 78 -17.63 -3.80 11.95
C GLN A 78 -17.23 -2.57 12.81
N PRO A 79 -17.54 -1.33 12.37
CA PRO A 79 -17.38 -0.17 13.23
C PRO A 79 -18.16 -0.36 14.53
N THR A 80 -17.52 -0.08 15.67
CA THR A 80 -18.23 -0.06 16.95
C THR A 80 -19.19 1.13 16.95
N LEU A 81 -20.50 0.87 16.99
CA LEU A 81 -21.50 1.92 17.07
C LEU A 81 -21.46 2.60 18.45
N PRO A 82 -21.59 3.94 18.53
CA PRO A 82 -21.80 4.63 19.80
C PRO A 82 -23.07 4.11 20.49
N VAL A 83 -23.09 4.17 21.83
CA VAL A 83 -24.22 3.73 22.66
C VAL A 83 -25.53 4.51 22.45
N SER A 84 -25.48 5.65 21.73
CA SER A 84 -26.65 6.37 21.25
C SER A 84 -26.84 6.15 19.75
N LEU A 85 -28.04 5.72 19.34
CA LEU A 85 -28.40 5.63 17.93
C LEU A 85 -28.25 7.02 17.26
N PRO A 86 -27.49 7.13 16.16
CA PRO A 86 -27.41 8.38 15.42
C PRO A 86 -28.81 8.74 14.88
N VAL A 87 -29.19 10.00 15.05
CA VAL A 87 -30.34 10.60 14.37
C VAL A 87 -30.02 10.63 12.87
N LEU A 88 -31.01 10.33 12.03
CA LEU A 88 -31.00 10.40 10.56
C LEU A 88 -29.78 11.14 9.96
N GLN A 89 -28.72 10.39 9.63
CA GLN A 89 -27.53 10.96 8.98
C GLN A 89 -27.77 11.04 7.48
N GLN A 90 -27.98 12.25 6.97
CA GLN A 90 -28.18 12.49 5.55
C GLN A 90 -26.85 12.52 4.80
N PHE A 91 -26.81 11.85 3.64
CA PHE A 91 -25.77 12.02 2.64
C PHE A 91 -26.00 13.33 1.87
N ARG A 92 -25.00 14.20 1.80
CA ARG A 92 -25.10 15.49 1.09
C ARG A 92 -24.58 15.37 -0.32
N TYR A 93 -25.33 15.90 -1.28
CA TYR A 93 -24.89 16.05 -2.66
C TYR A 93 -24.66 17.53 -2.96
N TYR A 94 -23.45 17.89 -3.39
CA TYR A 94 -23.11 19.26 -3.80
C TYR A 94 -23.01 19.37 -5.32
N ASN A 95 -23.71 20.35 -5.90
CA ASN A 95 -23.63 20.69 -7.32
C ASN A 95 -23.87 22.21 -7.53
N PRO A 96 -22.92 22.96 -8.12
CA PRO A 96 -21.59 22.50 -8.54
C PRO A 96 -20.71 22.09 -7.35
N GLY A 97 -19.71 21.25 -7.61
CA GLY A 97 -18.69 20.90 -6.63
C GLY A 97 -17.66 22.00 -6.41
N VAL A 98 -16.85 21.86 -5.35
CA VAL A 98 -15.70 22.72 -5.05
C VAL A 98 -14.44 22.17 -5.71
N ALA A 99 -13.74 22.99 -6.49
CA ALA A 99 -12.49 22.60 -7.12
C ALA A 99 -11.40 22.26 -6.09
N GLY A 100 -10.67 21.16 -6.31
CA GLY A 100 -9.56 20.74 -5.45
C GLY A 100 -9.97 20.15 -4.09
N GLN A 101 -11.25 19.84 -3.87
CA GLN A 101 -11.71 19.19 -2.66
C GLN A 101 -10.97 17.85 -2.43
N PRO A 102 -10.30 17.65 -1.29
CA PRO A 102 -9.73 16.35 -0.96
C PRO A 102 -10.84 15.36 -0.59
N GLY A 103 -10.63 14.08 -0.92
CA GLY A 103 -11.53 13.00 -0.54
C GLY A 103 -11.28 11.73 -1.35
N LEU A 104 -12.16 10.75 -1.16
CA LEU A 104 -12.14 9.51 -1.93
C LEU A 104 -12.76 9.76 -3.31
N VAL A 105 -11.96 9.64 -4.37
CA VAL A 105 -12.46 9.74 -5.74
C VAL A 105 -13.19 8.45 -6.12
N LEU A 106 -14.44 8.58 -6.53
CA LEU A 106 -15.31 7.52 -7.00
C LEU A 106 -15.70 7.78 -8.46
N THR A 107 -15.58 6.76 -9.31
CA THR A 107 -16.03 6.84 -10.71
C THR A 107 -17.42 6.22 -10.82
N GLY A 108 -18.40 7.01 -11.29
CA GLY A 108 -19.76 6.52 -11.55
C GLY A 108 -19.84 5.63 -12.79
N THR A 109 -20.95 4.93 -12.95
CA THR A 109 -21.20 4.03 -14.10
C THR A 109 -21.15 4.73 -15.46
N ALA A 110 -21.41 6.04 -15.50
CA ALA A 110 -21.30 6.89 -16.68
C ALA A 110 -19.88 7.45 -16.91
N GLY A 111 -18.89 7.08 -16.11
CA GLY A 111 -17.51 7.58 -16.19
C GLY A 111 -17.25 8.90 -15.47
N ASN A 112 -18.29 9.59 -15.01
CA ASN A 112 -18.15 10.83 -14.24
C ASN A 112 -17.47 10.56 -12.89
N GLN A 113 -16.54 11.42 -12.50
CA GLN A 113 -15.86 11.32 -11.21
C GLN A 113 -16.57 12.14 -10.14
N TYR A 114 -16.52 11.63 -8.93
CA TYR A 114 -17.09 12.24 -7.75
C TYR A 114 -16.10 12.15 -6.58
N ILE A 115 -16.16 13.09 -5.66
CA ILE A 115 -15.35 13.08 -4.45
C ILE A 115 -16.25 12.83 -3.25
N LEU A 116 -15.99 11.74 -2.54
CA LEU A 116 -16.62 11.41 -1.26
C LEU A 116 -15.77 11.95 -0.12
N PHE A 117 -16.36 12.72 0.79
CA PHE A 117 -15.65 13.34 1.91
C PHE A 117 -16.58 13.50 3.12
N VAL A 118 -15.99 13.85 4.27
CA VAL A 118 -16.75 14.21 5.48
C VAL A 118 -16.89 15.73 5.52
N ASP A 119 -18.13 16.22 5.59
CA ASP A 119 -18.49 17.63 5.72
C ASP A 119 -18.86 17.95 7.17
N GLU A 120 -18.11 18.86 7.80
CA GLU A 120 -18.32 19.29 9.18
C GLU A 120 -18.82 20.73 9.29
N SER A 121 -19.16 21.38 8.18
CA SER A 121 -19.52 22.80 8.12
C SER A 121 -20.70 23.21 9.01
N SER A 122 -21.61 22.27 9.32
CA SER A 122 -22.77 22.48 10.20
C SER A 122 -22.53 22.09 11.67
N GLY A 123 -21.29 21.76 12.06
CA GLY A 123 -20.95 21.29 13.41
C GLY A 123 -21.35 19.85 13.71
N THR A 124 -22.14 19.21 12.83
CA THR A 124 -22.36 17.76 12.79
C THR A 124 -21.70 17.20 11.52
N PRO A 125 -20.87 16.15 11.61
CA PRO A 125 -20.28 15.52 10.43
C PRO A 125 -21.32 14.81 9.56
N HIS A 126 -21.26 15.03 8.25
CA HIS A 126 -22.05 14.35 7.24
C HIS A 126 -21.15 13.72 6.18
N LEU A 127 -21.54 12.55 5.66
CA LEU A 127 -20.95 12.05 4.43
C LEU A 127 -21.46 12.88 3.25
N ALA A 128 -20.55 13.42 2.45
CA ALA A 128 -20.86 14.28 1.32
C ALA A 128 -20.22 13.75 0.04
N ILE A 129 -20.88 13.98 -1.09
CA ILE A 129 -20.34 13.73 -2.42
C ILE A 129 -20.55 14.94 -3.33
N GLN A 130 -19.60 15.17 -4.22
CA GLN A 130 -19.69 16.21 -5.24
C GLN A 130 -19.08 15.72 -6.56
N PRO A 131 -19.48 16.25 -7.72
CA PRO A 131 -18.74 16.02 -8.96
C PRO A 131 -17.35 16.66 -8.87
N VAL A 132 -16.37 16.04 -9.53
CA VAL A 132 -15.05 16.65 -9.79
C VAL A 132 -15.18 17.77 -10.82
#